data_AF-A0AAJ2ZHU1-F1
#
_entry.id   AF-A0AAJ2ZHU1-F1
#
_cell.length_a   1.000
_cell.length_b   1.000
_cell.length_c   1.000
_cell.angle_alpha   90.00
_cell.angle_beta   90.00
_cell.angle_gamma   90.00
#
_symmetry.space_group_name_H-M   'P 1'
#
loop_
_entity.id
_entity.type
_entity.pdbx_description
1 polymer ?
#
loop_
_entity_poly.entity_id
_entity_poly.type
_entity_poly.pdbx_seq_one_letter_code
_entity_poly.pdbx_strand_id
1 'polypeptide(L)'
;MTEETLIALLNYDWLVRNRGLDAVALDWDSNTLVHGDGGTTMETLCDPGFTPATSGDWAQRSADAAQESTPWAAPGGPSGYSA
;
A
#
# COMPACT_ATOMS: atom_id res chain seq x y z
N MET A 1 -2.85 -6.50 -9.53
CA MET A 1 -1.87 -5.72 -8.75
C MET A 1 -1.38 -6.63 -7.63
N THR A 2 -0.07 -6.73 -7.39
CA THR A 2 0.47 -7.62 -6.34
C THR A 2 0.55 -6.88 -5.00
N GLU A 3 0.63 -7.64 -3.91
CA GLU A 3 0.84 -7.10 -2.56
C GLU A 3 2.12 -6.25 -2.49
N GLU A 4 3.23 -6.76 -3.02
CA GLU A 4 4.49 -6.02 -3.10
C GLU A 4 4.35 -4.68 -3.83
N THR A 5 3.56 -4.63 -4.92
CA THR A 5 3.31 -3.38 -5.64
C THR A 5 2.54 -2.38 -4.76
N LEU A 6 1.59 -2.85 -3.95
CA LEU A 6 0.84 -1.99 -3.05
C LEU A 6 1.71 -1.43 -1.92
N ILE A 7 2.55 -2.28 -1.32
CA ILE A 7 3.52 -1.87 -0.30
C ILE A 7 4.44 -0.78 -0.86
N ALA A 8 5.00 -1.01 -2.05
CA ALA A 8 5.89 -0.05 -2.71
C ALA A 8 5.24 1.31 -2.95
N LEU A 9 3.99 1.32 -3.45
CA LEU A 9 3.27 2.57 -3.70
C LEU A 9 2.90 3.30 -2.41
N LEU A 10 2.49 2.59 -1.36
CA LEU A 10 2.17 3.19 -0.06
C LEU A 10 3.40 3.81 0.60
N ASN A 11 4.52 3.09 0.57
CA ASN A 11 5.79 3.58 1.08
C ASN A 11 6.26 4.82 0.30
N TYR A 12 6.14 4.79 -1.03
CA TYR A 12 6.49 5.93 -1.87
C TYR A 12 5.58 7.14 -1.64
N ASP A 13 4.26 6.95 -1.60
CA ASP A 13 3.28 8.01 -1.32
C ASP A 13 3.53 8.67 0.04
N TRP A 14 3.82 7.87 1.08
CA TRP A 14 4.14 8.40 2.40
C TRP A 14 5.40 9.28 2.37
N LEU A 15 6.46 8.83 1.70
CA LEU A 15 7.71 9.59 1.56
C LEU A 15 7.48 10.92 0.84
N VAL A 16 6.76 10.89 -0.28
CA VAL A 16 6.46 12.09 -1.06
C VAL A 16 5.63 13.09 -0.24
N ARG A 17 4.61 12.62 0.50
CA ARG A 17 3.77 13.49 1.34
C ARG A 17 4.52 14.08 2.52
N ASN A 18 5.43 13.32 3.12
CA ASN A 18 6.09 13.73 4.36
C ASN A 18 7.41 14.47 4.14
N ARG A 19 8.07 14.28 3.00
CA ARG A 19 9.35 14.92 2.66
C ARG A 19 9.24 15.92 1.49
N GLY A 20 8.22 15.80 0.66
CA GLY A 20 8.03 16.62 -0.54
C GLY A 20 8.62 15.99 -1.81
N LEU A 21 8.09 16.39 -2.96
CA LEU A 21 8.50 15.90 -4.28
C LEU A 21 9.95 16.30 -4.63
N ASP A 22 10.45 17.42 -4.10
CA ASP A 22 11.82 17.88 -4.35
C ASP A 22 12.88 17.06 -3.59
N ALA A 23 12.46 16.30 -2.57
CA ALA A 23 13.35 15.55 -1.69
C ALA A 23 13.26 14.03 -1.90
N VAL A 24 12.42 13.56 -2.83
CA VAL A 24 12.20 12.13 -3.12
C VAL A 24 12.27 11.90 -4.63
N ALA A 25 13.24 11.10 -5.06
CA ALA A 25 13.44 10.78 -6.48
C ALA A 25 13.70 9.28 -6.70
N LEU A 26 13.17 8.75 -7.80
CA LEU A 26 13.44 7.39 -8.26
C LEU A 26 14.51 7.45 -9.35
N ASP A 27 15.70 6.93 -9.05
CA ASP A 27 16.77 6.75 -10.01
C ASP A 27 16.73 5.33 -10.60
N TRP A 28 16.08 5.21 -11.75
CA TRP A 28 15.85 3.92 -12.41
C TRP A 28 17.13 3.27 -12.94
N ASP A 29 18.11 4.06 -13.35
CA ASP A 29 19.40 3.56 -13.85
C ASP A 29 20.19 2.84 -12.75
N SER A 30 20.16 3.38 -11.52
CA SER A 30 20.86 2.79 -10.37
C SER A 30 19.96 1.95 -9.46
N ASN A 31 18.70 1.72 -9.83
CA ASN A 31 17.71 1.02 -9.02
C ASN A 31 17.62 1.56 -7.57
N THR A 32 17.71 2.88 -7.42
CA THR A 32 17.86 3.57 -6.13
C THR A 32 16.72 4.57 -5.92
N LEU A 33 16.17 4.56 -4.71
CA LEU A 33 15.28 5.60 -4.19
C LEU A 33 16.11 6.61 -3.40
N VAL A 34 16.19 7.83 -3.90
CA VAL A 34 16.85 8.96 -3.22
C VAL A 34 15.82 9.62 -2.30
N HIS A 35 16.15 9.76 -1.01
CA HIS A 35 15.31 10.47 -0.06
C HIS A 35 16.12 11.19 1.04
N GLY A 36 15.95 12.52 1.17
CA GLY A 36 16.79 13.32 2.08
C GLY A 36 18.26 13.36 1.64
N ASP A 37 19.21 13.24 2.57
CA ASP A 37 20.66 13.29 2.28
C ASP A 37 21.27 11.96 1.76
N GLY A 38 20.45 10.94 1.50
CA GLY A 38 20.92 9.62 1.05
C GLY A 38 19.95 8.92 0.11
N GLY A 39 20.22 7.63 -0.16
CA GLY A 39 19.34 6.77 -0.95
C GLY A 39 19.39 5.33 -0.49
N THR A 40 18.29 4.61 -0.72
CA THR A 40 18.15 3.17 -0.48
C THR A 40 17.81 2.45 -1.78
N THR A 41 17.95 1.13 -1.85
CA THR A 41 17.55 0.38 -3.05
C THR A 41 16.03 0.40 -3.23
N MET A 42 15.54 0.36 -4.48
CA MET A 42 14.10 0.29 -4.75
C MET A 42 13.44 -0.96 -4.16
N GLU A 43 14.18 -2.06 -3.97
CA GLU A 43 13.68 -3.25 -3.25
C GLU A 43 13.23 -2.93 -1.83
N THR A 44 13.82 -1.91 -1.20
CA THR A 44 13.42 -1.46 0.14
C THR A 44 11.99 -0.89 0.15
N LEU A 45 11.50 -0.36 -0.98
CA LEU A 45 10.10 0.09 -1.08
C LEU A 45 9.12 -1.09 -0.94
N CYS A 46 9.51 -2.29 -1.35
CA CYS A 46 8.69 -3.49 -1.22
C CYS A 46 8.67 -4.04 0.21
N ASP A 47 9.51 -3.51 1.12
CA ASP A 47 9.61 -4.02 2.48
C ASP A 47 8.49 -3.47 3.37
N PRO A 48 7.70 -4.34 4.01
CA PRO A 48 6.67 -3.92 4.95
C PRO A 48 7.31 -3.34 6.21
N GLY A 49 6.94 -2.10 6.54
CA GLY A 49 7.44 -1.38 7.72
C GLY A 49 8.57 -0.42 7.42
N PHE A 50 9.03 -0.35 6.16
CA PHE A 50 9.99 0.67 5.72
C PHE A 50 9.51 2.09 6.01
N THR A 51 8.20 2.34 5.88
CA THR A 51 7.57 3.58 6.33
C THR A 51 6.44 3.31 7.31
N PRO A 52 6.00 4.33 8.08
CA PRO A 52 4.83 4.19 8.94
C PRO A 52 3.56 3.72 8.20
N ALA A 53 3.42 4.01 6.90
CA ALA A 53 2.27 3.62 6.10
C ALA A 53 2.12 2.11 5.91
N THR A 54 3.22 1.37 6.03
CA THR A 54 3.25 -0.10 5.95
C THR A 54 3.76 -0.71 7.26
N SER A 55 3.73 0.04 8.35
CA SER A 55 4.09 -0.47 9.68
C SER A 55 2.87 -0.99 10.45
N GLY A 56 3.08 -1.98 11.32
CA GLY A 56 2.01 -2.57 12.15
C GLY A 56 1.04 -3.47 11.39
N ASP A 57 -0.25 -3.43 11.74
CA ASP A 57 -1.33 -4.24 11.15
C ASP A 57 -1.74 -3.82 9.71
N TRP A 58 -0.83 -3.25 8.93
CA TRP A 58 -1.11 -2.79 7.57
C TRP A 58 -1.62 -3.93 6.67
N ALA A 59 -1.09 -5.15 6.84
CA ALA A 59 -1.50 -6.34 6.10
C ALA A 59 -2.96 -6.71 6.44
N GLN A 60 -3.32 -6.62 7.73
CA GLN A 60 -4.69 -6.85 8.20
C GLN A 60 -5.66 -5.79 7.64
N ARG A 61 -5.27 -4.50 7.66
CA ARG A 61 -6.10 -3.41 7.08
C ARG A 61 -6.26 -3.53 5.56
N SER A 62 -5.21 -3.98 4.87
CA SER A 62 -5.26 -4.18 3.42
C SER A 62 -6.17 -5.35 3.05
N ALA A 63 -6.17 -6.42 3.86
CA ALA A 63 -7.09 -7.53 3.72
C ALA A 63 -8.55 -7.13 4.01
N ASP A 64 -8.80 -6.35 5.06
CA ASP A 64 -10.13 -5.83 5.40
C ASP A 64 -10.70 -4.91 4.29
N ALA A 65 -9.89 -3.96 3.80
CA ALA A 65 -10.28 -3.07 2.71
C ALA A 65 -10.59 -3.81 1.39
N ALA A 66 -9.87 -4.91 1.13
CA ALA A 66 -10.16 -5.78 -0.02
C ALA A 66 -11.49 -6.53 0.16
N GLN A 67 -11.86 -6.91 1.39
CA GLN A 67 -13.16 -7.51 1.72
C GLN A 67 -14.31 -6.50 1.64
N GLU A 68 -14.13 -5.28 2.14
CA GLU A 68 -15.14 -4.21 2.09
C GLU A 68 -15.45 -3.72 0.66
N SER A 69 -14.55 -3.97 -0.29
CA SER A 69 -14.73 -3.63 -1.70
C SER A 69 -15.65 -4.60 -2.47
N THR A 70 -16.37 -5.52 -1.81
CA THR A 70 -17.42 -6.34 -2.45
C THR A 70 -18.75 -5.59 -2.52
N PRO A 71 -19.16 -5.06 -3.69
CA PRO A 71 -20.22 -4.07 -3.74
C PRO A 71 -21.58 -4.72 -3.98
N TRP A 72 -22.02 -5.71 -3.17
CA TRP A 72 -23.45 -6.12 -3.10
C TRP A 72 -23.81 -7.24 -2.11
N ALA A 73 -23.05 -7.59 -1.08
CA ALA A 73 -23.60 -8.50 -0.04
C ALA A 73 -24.69 -7.77 0.77
N ALA A 74 -25.90 -7.70 0.20
CA ALA A 74 -27.07 -7.06 0.78
C ALA A 74 -27.45 -7.79 2.08
N PRO A 75 -27.57 -7.10 3.22
CA PRO A 75 -28.08 -7.70 4.44
C PRO A 75 -29.61 -7.81 4.32
N GLY A 76 -30.11 -8.93 3.80
CA GLY A 76 -31.55 -9.11 3.66
C GLY A 76 -32.02 -10.34 2.90
N GLY A 77 -31.39 -11.50 3.11
CA GLY A 77 -31.98 -12.79 2.70
C GLY A 77 -32.18 -13.69 3.91
N PRO A 78 -33.42 -13.83 4.41
CA PRO A 78 -33.91 -15.19 4.54
C PRO A 78 -35.36 -15.39 4.05
N SER A 79 -35.49 -16.44 3.26
CA SER A 79 -36.52 -17.49 3.32
C SER A 79 -38.00 -17.12 3.17
N GLY A 80 -38.60 -17.57 2.06
CA GLY A 80 -40.05 -17.75 2.00
C GLY A 80 -40.66 -17.82 0.61
N TYR A 81 -40.29 -18.81 -0.20
CA TYR A 81 -41.18 -19.30 -1.27
C TYR A 81 -41.46 -20.78 -1.00
N SER A 82 -42.60 -21.04 -0.37
CA SER A 82 -43.25 -22.36 -0.43
C SER A 82 -44.16 -22.38 -1.65
N ALA A 83 -44.11 -23.51 -2.36
CA ALA A 83 -44.85 -23.85 -3.57
C ALA A 83 -46.37 -23.87 -3.39
#